data_AF-A0AAU6EYY1-F1
#
_entry.id   AF-A0AAU6EYY1-F1
#
_cell.length_a   1.000
_cell.length_b   1.000
_cell.length_c   1.000
_cell.angle_alpha   90.00
_cell.angle_beta   90.00
_cell.angle_gamma   90.00
#
_symmetry.space_group_name_H-M   'P 1'
#
loop_
_entity.id
_entity.type
_entity.pdbx_description
1 polymer ?
#
loop_
_entity_poly.entity_id
_entity_poly.type
_entity_poly.pdbx_seq_one_letter_code
_entity_poly.pdbx_strand_id
1 'polypeptide(L)'
;MTTPPDDRTFRREMATAYRSGWHFIDLGSAIPHRGDSLMVTLFGEPIVVVREEDDDVRAYRCLRKPRGAPQPVRCAIRYGMVFVNLDRRDHQLIEQDTTEQATPRSA
;
A
#
# COMPACT_ATOMS: atom_id res chain seq x y z
N MET A 1 -18.61 22.97 9.86
CA MET A 1 -17.20 22.52 9.85
C MET A 1 -16.45 23.40 8.85
N THR A 2 -15.52 24.21 9.31
CA THR A 2 -14.67 25.05 8.46
C THR A 2 -13.50 24.18 7.96
N THR A 3 -13.36 24.05 6.64
CA THR A 3 -12.16 23.46 6.04
C THR A 3 -10.96 24.32 6.45
N PRO A 4 -9.86 23.75 6.96
CA PRO A 4 -8.67 24.53 7.27
C PRO A 4 -8.20 25.31 6.03
N PRO A 5 -7.68 26.54 6.18
CA PRO A 5 -7.18 27.32 5.06
C PRO A 5 -6.15 26.51 4.27
N ASP A 6 -6.19 26.64 2.96
CA ASP A 6 -5.34 25.92 2.02
C ASP A 6 -3.87 26.35 2.17
N ASP A 7 -3.19 25.78 3.17
CA ASP A 7 -1.80 26.08 3.47
C ASP A 7 -0.89 25.39 2.44
N ARG A 8 -0.53 26.18 1.43
CA ARG A 8 0.35 25.77 0.33
C ARG A 8 1.74 25.39 0.81
N THR A 9 2.22 25.98 1.92
CA THR A 9 3.52 25.67 2.51
C THR A 9 3.46 24.30 3.18
N PHE A 10 2.44 24.08 4.00
CA PHE A 10 2.18 22.77 4.60
C PHE A 10 2.06 21.68 3.54
N ARG A 11 1.28 21.89 2.46
CA ARG A 11 1.17 20.90 1.37
C ARG A 11 2.51 20.60 0.70
N ARG A 12 3.38 21.60 0.53
CA ARG A 12 4.69 21.43 -0.08
C ARG A 12 5.67 20.71 0.85
N GLU A 13 5.62 20.99 2.15
CA GLU A 13 6.40 20.30 3.18
C GLU A 13 5.99 18.83 3.24
N MET A 14 4.69 18.53 3.30
CA MET A 14 4.18 17.15 3.24
C MET A 14 4.61 16.47 1.93
N ALA A 15 4.49 17.13 0.78
CA ALA A 15 4.91 16.56 -0.51
C ALA A 15 6.44 16.31 -0.62
N THR A 16 7.25 16.94 0.24
CA THR A 16 8.71 16.79 0.22
C THR A 16 9.19 15.81 1.28
N ALA A 17 8.66 15.87 2.50
CA ALA A 17 8.99 14.96 3.60
C ALA A 17 8.54 13.51 3.34
N TYR A 18 7.49 13.32 2.54
CA TYR A 18 6.89 11.99 2.31
C TYR A 18 7.17 11.43 0.92
N ARG A 19 8.12 12.03 0.19
CA ARG A 19 8.65 11.48 -1.06
C ARG A 19 9.60 10.31 -0.85
N SER A 20 9.90 9.94 0.40
CA SER A 20 10.84 8.87 0.71
C SER A 20 10.22 7.85 1.67
N GLY A 21 9.77 6.72 1.12
CA GLY A 21 9.96 5.43 1.77
C GLY A 21 8.76 4.76 2.44
N TRP A 22 9.10 3.96 3.44
CA TRP A 22 8.23 3.04 4.16
C TRP A 22 7.67 3.70 5.43
N HIS A 23 6.36 3.65 5.60
CA HIS A 23 5.66 4.22 6.74
C HIS A 23 5.09 3.10 7.61
N PHE A 24 5.40 3.15 8.91
CA PHE A 24 4.79 2.26 9.89
C PHE A 24 3.28 2.54 9.98
N ILE A 25 2.49 1.47 9.93
CA ILE A 25 1.04 1.54 10.01
C ILE A 25 0.56 1.02 11.36
N ASP A 26 0.90 -0.23 11.67
CA ASP A 26 0.49 -0.92 12.90
C ASP A 26 1.31 -2.21 13.08
N LEU A 27 1.04 -2.96 14.14
CA LEU A 27 1.50 -4.34 14.31
C LEU A 27 0.68 -5.30 13.44
N GLY A 28 1.30 -6.39 13.00
CA GLY A 28 0.62 -7.48 12.29
C GLY A 28 -0.50 -8.12 13.11
N SER A 29 -0.46 -7.99 14.43
CA SER A 29 -1.52 -8.41 15.35
C SER A 29 -2.78 -7.55 15.30
N ALA A 30 -2.77 -6.39 14.66
CA ALA A 30 -3.95 -5.55 14.46
C ALA A 30 -4.92 -6.13 13.41
N ILE A 31 -4.41 -6.99 12.52
CA ILE A 31 -5.16 -7.72 11.48
C ILE A 31 -4.77 -9.22 11.54
N PRO A 32 -5.09 -9.93 12.63
CA PRO A 32 -4.51 -11.23 12.94
C PRO A 32 -4.92 -12.34 11.96
N HIS A 33 -6.13 -12.29 11.41
CA HIS A 33 -6.69 -13.36 10.59
C HIS A 33 -6.83 -12.95 9.12
N ARG A 34 -6.80 -13.94 8.23
CA ARG A 34 -7.08 -13.76 6.80
C ARG A 34 -8.43 -13.08 6.60
N GLY A 35 -8.45 -12.04 5.75
CA GLY A 35 -9.63 -11.24 5.48
C GLY A 35 -9.83 -10.07 6.44
N ASP A 36 -9.06 -10.00 7.54
CA ASP A 36 -9.02 -8.80 8.37
C ASP A 36 -8.45 -7.63 7.56
N SER A 37 -8.98 -6.44 7.81
CA SER A 37 -8.52 -5.23 7.14
C SER A 37 -8.45 -4.05 8.10
N LEU A 38 -7.48 -3.18 7.83
CA LEU A 38 -7.25 -1.94 8.55
C LEU A 38 -7.37 -0.78 7.58
N MET A 39 -8.25 0.17 7.86
CA MET A 39 -8.37 1.41 7.11
C MET A 39 -7.61 2.51 7.86
N VAL A 40 -6.62 3.11 7.20
CA VAL A 40 -5.79 4.17 7.75
C VAL A 40 -5.78 5.36 6.81
N THR A 41 -5.69 6.57 7.37
CA THR A 41 -5.45 7.78 6.57
C THR A 41 -3.97 8.13 6.66
N LEU A 42 -3.23 7.89 5.59
CA LEU A 42 -1.81 8.18 5.49
C LEU A 42 -1.63 9.42 4.60
N PHE A 43 -1.19 10.53 5.19
CA PHE A 43 -1.01 11.83 4.51
C PHE A 43 -2.24 12.34 3.75
N GLY A 44 -3.43 12.09 4.30
CA GLY A 44 -4.70 12.47 3.68
C GLY A 44 -5.16 11.53 2.57
N GLU A 45 -4.38 10.48 2.26
CA GLU A 45 -4.79 9.40 1.37
C GLU A 45 -5.42 8.26 2.18
N PRO A 46 -6.64 7.81 1.84
CA PRO A 46 -7.22 6.63 2.46
C PRO A 46 -6.54 5.38 1.93
N ILE A 47 -5.91 4.62 2.83
CA ILE A 47 -5.24 3.35 2.54
C ILE A 47 -6.00 2.24 3.26
N VAL A 48 -6.25 1.13 2.56
CA VAL A 48 -6.72 -0.11 3.17
C VAL A 48 -5.59 -1.13 3.13
N VAL A 49 -5.28 -1.73 4.27
CA VAL A 49 -4.37 -2.87 4.40
C VAL A 49 -5.21 -4.11 4.67
N VAL A 50 -4.94 -5.21 3.98
CA VAL A 50 -5.68 -6.47 4.06
C VAL A 50 -4.71 -7.60 4.35
N ARG A 51 -5.06 -8.47 5.30
CA ARG A 51 -4.33 -9.73 5.55
C ARG A 51 -4.76 -10.77 4.51
N GLU A 52 -3.79 -11.29 3.77
CA GLU A 52 -3.99 -12.36 2.79
C GLU A 52 -3.53 -13.73 3.34
N GLU A 53 -3.39 -14.72 2.45
CA GLU A 53 -2.81 -16.02 2.76
C GLU A 53 -1.30 -15.91 2.99
N ASP A 54 -0.71 -16.94 3.60
CA ASP A 54 0.73 -17.07 3.85
C ASP A 54 1.38 -15.94 4.70
N ASP A 55 0.62 -15.39 5.65
CA ASP A 55 1.04 -14.28 6.54
C ASP A 55 1.45 -13.00 5.78
N ASP A 56 1.05 -12.86 4.52
CA ASP A 56 1.32 -11.67 3.72
C ASP A 56 0.24 -10.59 3.92
N VAL A 57 0.60 -9.35 3.57
CA VAL A 57 -0.29 -8.19 3.59
C VAL A 57 -0.30 -7.50 2.24
N ARG A 58 -1.48 -7.09 1.80
CA ARG A 58 -1.65 -6.21 0.65
C ARG A 58 -2.23 -4.86 1.08
N ALA A 59 -1.81 -3.80 0.41
CA ALA A 59 -2.26 -2.46 0.70
C ALA A 59 -2.72 -1.77 -0.59
N TYR A 60 -3.78 -0.97 -0.44
CA TYR A 60 -4.40 -0.28 -1.56
C TYR A 60 -4.73 1.16 -1.19
N ARG A 61 -4.44 2.09 -2.10
CA ARG A 61 -4.96 3.45 -2.09
C ARG A 61 -6.40 3.44 -2.60
N CYS A 62 -7.33 3.84 -1.75
CA CYS A 62 -8.72 4.01 -2.12
C CYS A 62 -8.89 5.30 -2.94
N LEU A 63 -9.27 5.17 -4.21
CA LEU A 63 -9.59 6.35 -5.02
C LEU A 63 -10.96 6.90 -4.62
N ARG A 64 -11.10 8.23 -4.58
CA ARG A 64 -12.41 8.86 -4.35
C ARG A 64 -13.35 8.53 -5.53
N LYS A 65 -14.55 8.00 -5.23
CA LYS A 65 -15.66 7.83 -6.19
C LYS A 65 -15.88 9.13 -6.99
N PRO A 66 -16.21 9.06 -8.30
CA PRO A 66 -16.85 7.93 -8.99
C PRO A 66 -15.90 7.06 -9.85
N ARG A 67 -14.58 7.22 -9.82
CA ARG A 67 -13.69 6.56 -10.79
C ARG A 67 -12.47 5.90 -10.17
N GLY A 68 -12.38 4.58 -10.33
CA GLY A 68 -11.15 3.80 -10.24
C GLY A 68 -11.20 2.65 -9.24
N ALA A 69 -10.63 1.51 -9.63
CA ALA A 69 -10.33 0.41 -8.71
C ALA A 69 -9.29 0.89 -7.67
N PRO A 70 -9.30 0.35 -6.45
CA PRO A 70 -8.23 0.59 -5.49
C PRO A 70 -6.86 0.35 -6.13
N GLN A 71 -5.93 1.29 -5.96
CA GLN A 71 -4.60 1.18 -6.55
C GLN A 71 -3.69 0.44 -5.58
N PRO A 72 -3.01 -0.65 -5.99
CA PRO A 72 -2.05 -1.33 -5.12
C PRO A 72 -0.91 -0.38 -4.76
N VAL A 73 -0.45 -0.48 -3.51
CA VAL A 73 0.75 0.18 -3.01
C VAL A 73 1.61 -0.86 -2.30
N ARG A 74 2.92 -0.61 -2.19
CA ARG A 74 3.84 -1.62 -1.67
C ARG A 74 3.67 -1.85 -0.16
N CYS A 75 3.46 -3.13 0.17
CA CYS A 75 3.45 -3.83 1.45
C CYS A 75 4.78 -4.31 2.00
N ALA A 76 5.00 -4.28 3.32
CA ALA A 76 5.88 -5.26 3.97
C ALA A 76 5.50 -5.49 5.44
N ILE A 77 5.68 -6.72 5.92
CA ILE A 77 5.83 -7.00 7.36
C ILE A 77 7.32 -7.17 7.69
N ARG A 78 7.79 -6.45 8.72
CA ARG A 78 9.14 -6.57 9.28
C ARG A 78 9.07 -6.52 10.79
N TYR A 79 9.65 -7.51 11.47
CA TYR A 79 9.64 -7.60 12.94
C TYR A 79 8.21 -7.50 13.54
N GLY A 80 7.22 -8.08 12.85
CA GLY A 80 5.82 -8.00 13.27
C GLY A 80 5.15 -6.64 13.04
N MET A 81 5.81 -5.69 12.38
CA MET A 81 5.28 -4.37 12.04
C MET A 81 4.89 -4.31 10.57
N VAL A 82 3.72 -3.73 10.29
CA VAL A 82 3.20 -3.48 8.95
C VAL A 82 3.70 -2.12 8.46
N PHE A 83 4.29 -2.11 7.27
CA PHE A 83 4.75 -0.90 6.59
C PHE A 83 4.08 -0.75 5.22
N VAL A 84 3.76 0.50 4.87
CA VAL A 84 3.27 0.87 3.54
C VAL A 84 4.21 1.89 2.92
N ASN A 85 4.59 1.66 1.67
CA ASN A 85 5.35 2.61 0.87
C ASN A 85 4.42 3.28 -0.14
N LEU A 86 4.38 4.62 -0.15
CA LEU A 86 3.56 5.42 -1.06
C LEU A 86 4.34 6.05 -2.23
N ASP A 87 5.66 5.91 -2.27
CA ASP A 87 6.48 6.41 -3.37
C ASP A 87 6.18 5.61 -4.64
N ARG A 88 5.58 6.30 -5.62
CA ARG A 88 5.20 5.71 -6.90
C ARG A 88 6.40 5.20 -7.70
N ARG A 89 7.61 5.72 -7.45
CA ARG A 89 8.83 5.25 -8.12
C ARG A 89 9.16 3.81 -7.75
N ASP A 90 8.86 3.44 -6.51
CA ASP A 90 9.07 2.09 -5.99
C ASP A 90 7.92 1.14 -6.36
N HIS A 91 6.83 1.64 -6.96
CA HIS A 91 5.64 0.86 -7.32
C HIS A 91 5.71 0.27 -8.74
N GLN A 92 6.86 0.32 -9.41
CA GLN A 92 7.04 -0.48 -10.63
C GLN A 92 6.84 -1.95 -10.27
N LEU A 93 5.77 -2.55 -10.82
CA LEU A 93 5.54 -3.97 -10.78
C LEU A 93 6.76 -4.62 -11.44
N ILE A 94 7.60 -5.28 -10.64
CA ILE A 94 8.43 -6.36 -11.17
C ILE A 94 7.41 -7.39 -11.63
N GLU A 95 7.19 -7.49 -12.94
CA GLU A 95 6.31 -8.50 -13.52
C GLU A 95 6.66 -9.84 -12.90
N GLN A 96 5.63 -10.57 -12.46
CA GLN A 96 5.80 -11.92 -11.96
C GLN A 96 6.46 -12.72 -13.07
N ASP A 97 7.73 -13.05 -12.87
CA ASP A 97 8.53 -13.91 -13.74
C ASP A 97 8.06 -15.37 -13.58
N THR A 98 6.78 -15.60 -13.82
CA THR A 98 6.14 -16.92 -13.80
C THR A 98 5.55 -17.20 -15.17
N THR A 99 6.42 -17.14 -16.17
CA THR A 99 6.27 -17.97 -17.37
C THR A 99 7.57 -18.73 -17.57
N GLU A 100 7.97 -19.53 -16.58
CA GLU A 100 8.79 -20.71 -16.90
C GLU A 100 7.96 -21.56 -17.86
N GLN A 101 8.32 -21.46 -19.14
CA GLN A 101 7.82 -22.28 -20.22
C GLN A 101 7.94 -23.74 -19.80
N ALA A 102 6.82 -24.33 -19.40
CA ALA A 102 6.68 -25.76 -19.28
C ALA A 102 7.06 -26.39 -20.62
N THR A 103 8.23 -27.01 -20.66
CA THR A 103 8.67 -27.83 -21.80
C THR A 103 7.70 -29.00 -21.94
N PRO A 104 7.01 -29.19 -23.09
CA PRO A 104 6.41 -30.47 -23.37
C PRO A 104 7.52 -31.41 -23.86
N ARG A 105 7.72 -32.50 -23.12
CA ARG A 105 8.42 -33.69 -23.62
C ARG A 105 7.69 -34.28 -24.84
N SER A 106 8.50 -34.87 -25.72
CA SER A 106 8.20 -35.99 -26.64
C SER A 106 7.79 -35.65 -28.08
N ALA A 107 8.67 -35.94 -29.04
CA ALA A 107 8.60 -37.15 -29.90
C ALA A 107 9.99 -37.44 -30.49
#